data_AF-A0A960KRZ7-F1
#
_entry.id   AF-A0A960KRZ7-F1
#
_cell.length_a   1.000
_cell.length_b   1.000
_cell.length_c   1.000
_cell.angle_alpha   90.00
_cell.angle_beta   90.00
_cell.angle_gamma   90.00
#
_symmetry.space_group_name_H-M   'P 1'
#
loop_
_entity.id
_entity.type
_entity.pdbx_description
1 polymer ?
#
loop_
_entity_poly.entity_id
_entity_poly.type
_entity_poly.pdbx_seq_one_letter_code
_entity_poly.pdbx_strand_id
1 'polypeptide(L)'
;HSSLGLSVDCQQCHNPAANGWRADFSHPAEFPLEGAHRGPACVACHLPEQPLSALERQCAGCHVAPGAQGDPDHRSSAFTENCATCHTIQAWAPAQFDHSAAPSR
;
A
#
# COMPACT_ATOMS: atom_id res chain seq x y z
N HIS A 1 13.11 3.95 -15.45
CA HIS A 1 11.78 4.16 -16.05
C HIS A 1 11.45 3.08 -17.08
N SER A 2 12.15 2.98 -18.22
CA SER A 2 11.87 2.00 -19.28
C SER A 2 11.90 0.52 -18.86
N SER A 3 12.88 0.11 -18.03
CA SER A 3 12.98 -1.27 -17.51
C SER A 3 11.83 -1.68 -16.58
N LEU A 4 11.03 -0.71 -16.13
CA LEU A 4 9.88 -0.90 -15.24
C LEU A 4 8.56 -0.67 -15.96
N GLY A 5 8.58 -0.51 -17.29
CA GLY A 5 7.41 -0.12 -18.08
C GLY A 5 6.89 1.29 -17.77
N LEU A 6 7.67 2.11 -17.06
CA LEU A 6 7.30 3.49 -16.72
C LEU A 6 7.69 4.44 -17.85
N SER A 7 6.86 5.46 -18.06
CA SER A 7 7.08 6.52 -19.05
C SER A 7 8.48 7.12 -18.90
N VAL A 8 9.14 7.32 -20.04
CA VAL A 8 10.44 8.02 -20.13
C VAL A 8 10.27 9.51 -20.42
N ASP A 9 9.04 9.99 -20.55
CA ASP A 9 8.75 11.42 -20.58
C ASP A 9 8.88 11.99 -19.17
N CYS A 10 10.03 12.63 -18.92
CA CYS A 10 10.45 13.08 -17.61
C CYS A 10 9.41 13.97 -16.92
N GLN A 11 8.74 14.85 -17.69
CA GLN A 11 7.84 15.87 -17.14
C GLN A 11 6.48 15.30 -16.71
N GLN A 12 6.17 14.04 -17.05
CA GLN A 12 4.96 13.37 -16.55
C GLN A 12 5.03 13.07 -15.07
N CYS A 13 6.25 12.92 -14.53
CA CYS A 13 6.43 12.56 -13.13
C CYS A 13 7.39 13.47 -12.38
N HIS A 14 8.36 14.09 -13.03
CA HIS A 14 9.37 14.92 -12.38
C HIS A 14 9.15 16.38 -12.71
N ASN A 15 9.22 17.22 -11.68
CA ASN A 15 9.14 18.67 -11.84
C ASN A 15 10.55 19.26 -11.95
N PRO A 16 10.95 19.82 -13.11
CA PRO A 16 12.29 20.40 -13.28
C PRO A 16 12.56 21.62 -12.39
N ALA A 17 11.50 22.31 -11.94
CA ALA A 17 11.59 23.43 -11.03
C ALA A 17 11.67 23.00 -9.55
N ALA A 18 11.46 21.72 -9.26
CA ALA A 18 11.63 21.20 -7.91
C ALA A 18 13.11 20.99 -7.58
N ASN A 19 13.52 21.46 -6.40
CA ASN A 19 14.86 21.23 -5.89
C ASN A 19 15.18 19.72 -5.88
N GLY A 20 16.21 19.33 -6.62
CA GLY A 20 16.72 17.95 -6.64
C GLY A 20 15.97 16.98 -7.56
N TRP A 21 15.19 17.46 -8.53
CA TRP A 21 14.55 16.59 -9.54
C TRP A 21 13.71 15.47 -8.90
N ARG A 22 12.89 15.86 -7.92
CA ARG A 22 11.97 14.94 -7.25
C ARG A 22 10.80 14.60 -8.16
N ALA A 23 10.26 13.41 -7.97
CA ALA A 23 8.96 13.09 -8.52
C ALA A 23 7.89 13.95 -7.84
N ASP A 24 7.05 14.59 -8.66
CA ASP A 24 5.99 15.53 -8.28
C ASP A 24 4.78 15.24 -9.17
N PHE A 25 4.02 14.22 -8.78
CA PHE A 25 2.88 13.70 -9.54
C PHE A 25 1.82 13.14 -8.61
N SER A 26 0.59 13.09 -9.12
CA SER A 26 -0.55 12.50 -8.41
C SER A 26 -0.82 11.09 -8.92
N HIS A 27 -0.92 10.13 -8.00
CA HIS A 27 -1.47 8.82 -8.33
C HIS A 27 -2.99 8.88 -8.54
N PRO A 28 -3.58 7.90 -9.25
CA PRO A 28 -5.02 7.79 -9.43
C PRO A 28 -5.77 7.76 -8.09
N ALA A 29 -7.00 8.25 -8.07
CA ALA A 29 -7.84 8.32 -6.86
C ALA A 29 -8.17 6.93 -6.28
N GLU A 30 -8.04 5.87 -7.09
CA GLU A 30 -8.22 4.49 -6.69
C GLU A 30 -7.06 3.96 -5.83
N PHE A 31 -5.90 4.62 -5.86
CA PHE A 31 -4.76 4.29 -5.00
C PHE A 31 -3.89 5.55 -4.76
N PRO A 32 -4.38 6.52 -3.98
CA PRO A 32 -3.59 7.71 -3.67
C PRO A 32 -2.40 7.31 -2.79
N LEU A 33 -1.22 7.84 -3.10
CA LEU A 33 -0.05 7.63 -2.24
C LEU A 33 -0.22 8.48 -0.98
N GLU A 34 -0.68 7.84 0.10
CA GLU A 34 -0.94 8.46 1.39
C GLU A 34 -0.33 7.64 2.53
N GLY A 35 -0.04 8.32 3.64
CA GLY A 35 0.59 7.69 4.81
C GLY A 35 1.84 6.89 4.46
N ALA A 36 1.91 5.67 4.97
CA ALA A 36 3.01 4.73 4.74
C ALA A 36 3.16 4.29 3.28
N HIS A 37 2.10 4.33 2.46
CA HIS A 37 2.19 3.98 1.04
C HIS A 37 2.95 5.00 0.18
N ARG A 38 3.33 6.16 0.74
CA ARG A 38 4.25 7.11 0.08
C ARG A 38 5.72 6.66 0.09
N GLY A 39 6.08 5.75 0.99
CA GLY A 39 7.46 5.36 1.27
C GLY A 39 8.09 4.32 0.33
N PRO A 40 7.37 3.28 -0.14
CA PRO A 40 7.95 2.25 -0.99
C PRO A 40 8.55 2.80 -2.29
N ALA A 41 9.60 2.15 -2.78
CA ALA A 41 10.13 2.44 -4.11
C ALA A 41 9.10 2.11 -5.20
N CYS A 42 9.14 2.80 -6.34
CA CYS A 42 8.16 2.63 -7.43
C CYS A 42 8.01 1.15 -7.86
N VAL A 43 9.13 0.41 -7.84
CA VAL A 43 9.21 -1.01 -8.21
C VAL A 43 8.45 -1.95 -7.27
N ALA A 44 8.07 -1.49 -6.07
CA ALA A 44 7.26 -2.28 -5.14
C ALA A 44 5.85 -2.53 -5.69
N CYS A 45 5.34 -1.65 -6.56
CA CYS A 45 4.01 -1.76 -7.17
C CYS A 45 4.07 -1.82 -8.71
N HIS A 46 5.00 -1.09 -9.33
CA HIS A 46 5.22 -1.09 -10.78
C HIS A 46 6.19 -2.20 -11.17
N LEU A 47 5.67 -3.42 -11.30
CA LEU A 47 6.43 -4.61 -11.61
C LEU A 47 6.69 -4.74 -13.13
N PRO A 48 7.92 -5.05 -13.58
CA PRO A 48 8.23 -5.20 -15.01
C PRO A 48 7.42 -6.29 -15.72
N GLU A 49 7.13 -7.36 -14.99
CA GLU A 49 6.51 -8.58 -15.51
C GLU A 49 4.97 -8.54 -15.43
N GLN A 50 4.37 -7.48 -14.85
CA GLN A 50 2.92 -7.40 -14.63
C GLN A 50 2.36 -6.04 -15.03
N PRO A 51 1.27 -6.01 -15.82
CA PRO A 51 0.62 -4.76 -16.17
C PRO A 51 -0.03 -4.13 -14.93
N LEU A 52 -0.04 -2.80 -14.84
CA LEU A 52 -0.66 -2.09 -13.71
C LEU A 52 -2.14 -2.36 -13.55
N SER A 53 -2.84 -2.74 -14.62
CA SER A 53 -4.24 -3.16 -14.56
C SER A 53 -4.46 -4.44 -13.75
N ALA A 54 -3.41 -5.26 -13.56
CA ALA A 54 -3.45 -6.48 -12.75
C ALA A 54 -3.04 -6.25 -11.29
N LEU A 55 -2.63 -5.03 -10.92
CA LEU A 55 -2.28 -4.72 -9.54
C LEU A 55 -3.55 -4.66 -8.69
N GLU A 56 -3.65 -5.57 -7.72
CA GLU A 56 -4.72 -5.56 -6.74
C GLU A 56 -4.55 -4.37 -5.79
N ARG A 57 -5.62 -3.59 -5.61
CA ARG A 57 -5.59 -2.35 -4.81
C ARG A 57 -6.13 -2.55 -3.39
N GLN A 58 -6.70 -3.72 -3.12
CA GLN A 58 -7.14 -4.09 -1.79
C GLN A 58 -5.94 -4.43 -0.91
N CYS A 59 -6.07 -4.18 0.40
CA CYS A 59 -5.01 -4.44 1.38
C CYS A 59 -4.44 -5.86 1.25
N ALA A 60 -5.33 -6.85 1.09
CA ALA A 60 -4.98 -8.25 0.92
C ALA A 60 -4.16 -8.54 -0.35
N GLY A 61 -4.31 -7.74 -1.41
CA GLY A 61 -3.53 -7.90 -2.63
C GLY A 61 -2.01 -7.82 -2.43
N CYS A 62 -1.57 -7.06 -1.42
CA CYS A 62 -0.15 -6.85 -1.12
C CYS A 62 0.28 -7.37 0.26
N HIS A 63 -0.60 -7.32 1.27
CA HIS A 63 -0.20 -7.52 2.67
C HIS A 63 -0.49 -8.91 3.25
N VAL A 64 -1.29 -9.77 2.61
CA VAL A 64 -1.60 -11.11 3.15
C VAL A 64 -0.56 -12.18 2.81
N ALA A 65 0.70 -11.81 2.72
CA ALA A 65 1.77 -12.80 2.65
C ALA A 65 1.76 -13.63 3.96
N PRO A 66 1.48 -14.95 3.89
CA PRO A 66 1.38 -15.75 5.10
C PRO A 66 2.70 -15.73 5.88
N GLY A 67 2.62 -15.51 7.19
CA GLY A 67 3.76 -15.64 8.10
C GLY A 67 4.67 -14.42 8.23
N ALA A 68 4.20 -13.21 7.90
CA ALA A 68 4.87 -11.99 8.35
C ALA A 68 5.01 -12.06 9.89
N GLN A 69 6.25 -11.91 10.38
CA GLN A 69 6.56 -12.10 11.79
C GLN A 69 5.71 -11.15 12.66
N GLY A 70 4.83 -11.72 13.49
CA GLY A 70 3.95 -10.95 14.39
C GLY A 70 2.54 -10.71 13.87
N ASP A 71 2.17 -11.20 12.68
CA ASP A 71 0.79 -11.16 12.18
C ASP A 71 0.00 -12.39 12.67
N PRO A 72 -1.06 -12.23 13.48
CA PRO A 72 -1.93 -13.35 13.82
C PRO A 72 -2.65 -13.84 12.57
N ASP A 73 -2.81 -15.16 12.44
CA ASP A 73 -3.72 -15.70 11.44
C ASP A 73 -5.15 -15.28 11.80
N HIS A 74 -5.65 -14.29 11.08
CA HIS A 74 -6.95 -13.66 11.28
C HIS A 74 -8.07 -14.69 11.18
N ARG A 75 -7.96 -15.66 10.26
CA ARG A 75 -8.96 -16.71 10.07
C ARG A 75 -8.99 -17.68 11.25
N SER A 76 -7.82 -18.18 11.65
CA SER A 76 -7.72 -19.10 12.80
C SER A 76 -8.12 -18.45 14.12
N SER A 77 -7.93 -17.13 14.23
CA SER A 77 -8.21 -16.33 15.45
C SER A 77 -9.59 -15.66 15.45
N ALA A 78 -10.42 -15.94 14.44
CA ALA A 78 -11.75 -15.33 14.24
C ALA A 78 -11.74 -13.79 14.20
N PHE A 79 -10.66 -13.18 13.73
CA PHE A 79 -10.61 -11.77 13.40
C PHE A 79 -11.18 -11.51 12.00
N THR A 80 -11.72 -10.30 11.80
CA THR A 80 -12.22 -9.86 10.50
C THR A 80 -11.08 -9.71 9.49
N GLU A 81 -11.30 -10.11 8.24
CA GLU A 81 -10.38 -9.82 7.13
C GLU A 81 -10.55 -8.37 6.60
N ASN A 82 -11.45 -7.57 7.23
CA ASN A 82 -11.55 -6.13 6.97
C ASN A 82 -10.41 -5.37 7.67
N CYS A 83 -9.29 -5.20 6.96
CA CYS A 83 -8.06 -4.62 7.50
C CYS A 83 -8.27 -3.24 8.14
N ALA A 84 -9.14 -2.40 7.57
CA ALA A 84 -9.39 -1.05 8.03
C ALA A 84 -10.13 -0.98 9.39
N THR A 85 -10.60 -2.10 9.92
CA THR A 85 -11.17 -2.16 11.27
C THR A 85 -10.10 -1.90 12.34
N CYS A 86 -8.86 -2.33 12.12
CA CYS A 86 -7.79 -2.23 13.11
C CYS A 86 -6.52 -1.53 12.58
N HIS A 87 -6.26 -1.60 11.28
CA HIS A 87 -5.07 -1.05 10.65
C HIS A 87 -5.37 0.27 9.92
N THR A 88 -4.37 1.13 9.80
CA THR A 88 -4.50 2.40 9.07
C THR A 88 -3.44 2.49 7.99
N ILE A 89 -3.71 3.30 6.97
CA ILE A 89 -2.71 3.63 5.95
C ILE A 89 -1.54 4.46 6.50
N GLN A 90 -1.68 5.04 7.70
CA GLN A 90 -0.61 5.82 8.33
C GLN A 90 0.48 4.92 8.91
N ALA A 91 0.07 3.82 9.54
CA ALA A 91 0.96 2.78 10.04
C ALA A 91 0.19 1.47 10.19
N TRP A 92 0.83 0.35 9.81
CA TRP A 92 0.27 -0.99 9.98
C TRP A 92 0.25 -1.43 11.45
N ALA A 93 1.29 -1.05 12.21
CA ALA A 93 1.47 -1.40 13.61
C ALA A 93 1.77 -0.16 14.48
N PRO A 94 1.28 -0.12 15.73
CA PRO A 94 0.35 -1.08 16.33
C PRO A 94 -1.06 -0.95 15.74
N ALA A 95 -1.73 -2.09 15.58
CA ALA A 95 -3.15 -2.11 15.23
C ALA A 95 -3.96 -1.52 16.38
N GLN A 96 -5.00 -0.74 16.06
CA GLN A 96 -5.92 -0.19 17.02
C GLN A 96 -7.09 -1.16 17.18
N PHE A 97 -7.20 -1.81 18.34
CA PHE A 97 -8.32 -2.68 18.65
C PHE A 97 -8.81 -2.42 20.08
N ASP A 98 -10.10 -2.10 20.20
CA ASP A 98 -10.74 -1.88 21.48
C ASP A 98 -11.41 -3.17 21.97
N HIS A 99 -10.83 -3.77 23.02
CA HIS A 99 -11.36 -4.98 23.66
C HIS A 99 -12.70 -4.72 24.36
N SER A 100 -13.09 -3.47 24.59
CA SER A 100 -14.38 -3.09 25.19
C SER A 100 -15.53 -3.04 24.18
N ALA A 101 -15.24 -3.14 22.87
CA ALA A 101 -16.23 -3.07 21.80
C ALA A 101 -16.83 -4.44 21.40
N ALA A 102 -16.41 -5.55 22.02
CA ALA A 102 -17.04 -6.85 21.81
C ALA A 102 -18.27 -7.02 22.74
N PRO A 103 -19.44 -7.46 22.25
CA PRO A 103 -20.49 -7.92 23.14
C PRO A 103 -19.95 -9.12 23.91
N SER A 104 -20.00 -9.03 25.24
CA SER A 104 -19.91 -10.19 26.14
C SER A 104 -20.67 -11.36 25.51
N ARG A 105 -19.96 -12.46 25.24
CA ARG A 105 -20.58 -13.77 25.13
C ARG A 105 -21.08 -14.20 26.50
#